data_AF-A0A017RRV8-F1
#
_entry.id   AF-A0A017RRV8-F1
#
_cell.length_a   1.000
_cell.length_b   1.000
_cell.length_c   1.000
_cell.angle_alpha   90.00
_cell.angle_beta   90.00
_cell.angle_gamma   90.00
#
_symmetry.space_group_name_H-M   'P 1'
#
loop_
_entity.id
_entity.type
_entity.pdbx_description
1 polymer ?
#
loop_
_entity_poly.entity_id
_entity_poly.type
_entity_poly.pdbx_seq_one_letter_code
_entity_poly.pdbx_strand_id
1 'polypeptide(L)' 'PIASVDIVKTLKSVSALHIFRTFPTLKRQKFWGSGLWSKGYYVGTAGSVSAETIQRYVQNQKLV' A
#
# COMPACT_ATOMS: atom_id res chain seq x y z
N PRO A 1 -20.66 -8.87 6.07
CA PRO A 1 -19.25 -8.72 6.52
C PRO A 1 -18.42 -8.00 5.46
N ILE A 2 -17.70 -6.92 5.85
CA ILE A 2 -16.79 -6.24 4.93
C ILE A 2 -15.51 -7.08 4.84
N ALA A 3 -15.11 -7.47 3.62
CA ALA A 3 -13.89 -8.22 3.44
C ALA A 3 -12.67 -7.31 3.61
N SER A 4 -11.61 -7.83 4.25
CA SER A 4 -10.36 -7.09 4.50
C SER A 4 -9.74 -6.52 3.23
N VAL A 5 -9.89 -7.24 2.11
CA VAL A 5 -9.46 -6.80 0.77
C VAL A 5 -10.11 -5.49 0.33
N ASP A 6 -11.40 -5.30 0.60
CA ASP A 6 -12.15 -4.12 0.13
C ASP A 6 -11.76 -2.88 0.93
N ILE A 7 -11.51 -3.06 2.23
CA ILE A 7 -10.97 -2.02 3.11
C ILE A 7 -9.61 -1.56 2.58
N VAL A 8 -8.69 -2.49 2.33
CA VAL A 8 -7.33 -2.15 1.86
C VAL A 8 -7.35 -1.49 0.48
N LYS A 9 -8.18 -1.98 -0.46
CA LYS A 9 -8.37 -1.35 -1.77
C LYS A 9 -8.83 0.10 -1.65
N THR A 10 -9.81 0.35 -0.78
CA THR A 10 -10.37 1.68 -0.54
C THR A 10 -9.32 2.60 0.06
N LEU A 11 -8.63 2.15 1.12
CA LEU A 11 -7.59 2.93 1.78
C LEU A 11 -6.44 3.30 0.82
N LYS A 12 -5.94 2.33 0.05
CA LYS A 12 -4.86 2.57 -0.93
C LYS A 12 -5.30 3.54 -2.03
N SER A 13 -6.53 3.41 -2.53
CA SER A 13 -7.04 4.26 -3.61
C SER A 13 -7.26 5.70 -3.15
N VAL A 14 -7.93 5.88 -2.01
CA VAL A 14 -8.26 7.21 -1.47
C VAL A 14 -6.99 7.97 -1.07
N SER A 15 -6.04 7.30 -0.39
CA SER A 15 -4.77 7.91 0.00
C SER A 15 -3.92 8.28 -1.21
N ALA A 16 -3.82 7.41 -2.23
CA ALA A 16 -3.08 7.72 -3.46
C ALA A 16 -3.68 8.93 -4.19
N LEU A 17 -5.01 9.00 -4.29
CA LEU A 17 -5.70 10.14 -4.89
C LEU A 17 -5.42 11.44 -4.13
N HIS A 18 -5.52 11.40 -2.81
CA HIS A 18 -5.27 12.58 -1.97
C HIS A 18 -3.83 13.08 -2.10
N ILE A 19 -2.84 12.16 -2.05
CA ILE A 19 -1.42 12.49 -2.18
C ILE A 19 -1.12 13.08 -3.56
N PHE A 20 -1.63 12.48 -4.66
CA PHE A 20 -1.38 13.01 -6.00
C PHE A 20 -2.08 14.34 -6.28
N ARG A 21 -3.23 14.61 -5.63
CA ARG A 21 -3.87 15.93 -5.69
C ARG A 21 -3.09 16.99 -4.92
N THR A 22 -2.53 16.62 -3.77
CA THR A 22 -1.74 17.52 -2.92
C THR A 22 -0.36 17.80 -3.51
N PHE A 23 0.24 16.79 -4.17
CA PHE A 23 1.57 16.88 -4.78
C PHE A 23 1.54 16.47 -6.27
N PRO A 24 1.00 17.32 -7.17
CA PRO A 24 0.88 16.99 -8.60
C PRO A 24 2.22 16.71 -9.28
N THR A 25 3.29 17.35 -8.80
CA THR A 25 4.66 17.16 -9.29
C THR A 25 5.20 15.77 -8.97
N LEU A 26 4.86 15.20 -7.80
CA LEU A 26 5.27 13.86 -7.39
C LEU A 26 4.77 12.80 -8.38
N LYS A 27 3.50 12.89 -8.77
CA LYS A 27 2.89 11.98 -9.75
C LYS A 27 3.65 12.04 -11.09
N ARG A 28 3.90 13.25 -11.59
CA ARG A 28 4.58 13.46 -12.87
C ARG A 28 6.03 12.99 -12.86
N GLN A 29 6.77 13.23 -11.78
CA GLN A 29 8.22 12.99 -11.75
C GLN A 29 8.60 11.57 -11.35
N LYS A 30 7.80 10.90 -10.52
CA LYS A 30 8.18 9.62 -9.88
C LYS A 30 7.20 8.47 -10.15
N PHE A 31 5.95 8.77 -10.49
CA PHE A 31 4.88 7.77 -10.62
C PHE A 31 4.10 7.90 -11.93
N TRP A 32 4.77 8.39 -12.98
CA TRP A 32 4.13 8.48 -14.29
C TRP A 32 3.87 7.08 -14.84
N GLY A 33 2.60 6.75 -15.08
CA GLY A 33 2.19 5.41 -15.53
C GLY A 33 2.18 4.33 -14.44
N SER A 34 2.40 4.68 -13.16
CA SER A 34 2.36 3.73 -12.04
C SER A 34 1.42 4.19 -10.91
N GLY A 35 1.14 3.28 -9.98
CA GLY A 35 0.39 3.57 -8.75
C GLY A 35 1.32 3.97 -7.60
N LEU A 36 0.80 4.70 -6.62
CA LEU A 36 1.57 5.11 -5.44
C LEU A 36 1.99 3.92 -4.57
N TRP A 37 1.10 2.93 -4.45
CA TRP A 37 1.29 1.77 -3.58
C TRP A 37 1.62 0.52 -4.40
N SER A 38 2.43 -0.39 -3.82
CA SER A 38 2.62 -1.75 -4.36
C SER A 38 1.27 -2.45 -4.57
N LYS A 39 1.18 -3.39 -5.52
CA LYS A 39 -0.03 -4.19 -5.73
C LYS A 39 -0.35 -5.06 -4.50
N GLY A 40 0.67 -5.55 -3.81
CA GLY A 40 0.55 -6.39 -2.61
C GLY A 40 -0.01 -5.67 -1.39
N TYR A 41 -0.49 -6.44 -0.43
CA TYR A 41 -0.83 -5.99 0.91
C TYR A 41 -0.78 -7.17 1.90
N TYR A 42 -0.62 -6.86 3.19
CA TYR A 42 -0.68 -7.84 4.28
C TYR A 42 -1.72 -7.38 5.31
N VAL A 43 -2.53 -8.32 5.80
CA VAL A 43 -3.51 -8.09 6.87
C VAL A 43 -3.34 -9.19 7.90
N GLY A 44 -3.25 -8.82 9.17
CA GLY A 44 -3.22 -9.74 10.30
C GLY A 44 -3.89 -9.11 11.52
N THR A 45 -4.26 -9.94 12.49
CA THR A 45 -4.92 -9.51 13.72
C THR A 45 -3.90 -8.92 14.70
N ALA A 46 -4.31 -7.88 15.44
CA ALA A 46 -3.51 -7.34 16.53
C ALA A 46 -3.34 -8.42 17.61
N GLY A 47 -2.13 -8.94 17.75
CA GLY A 47 -1.78 -10.08 18.63
C GLY A 47 -1.00 -11.19 17.93
N SER A 48 -1.16 -11.38 16.62
CA SER A 48 -0.49 -12.44 15.85
C SER A 48 0.60 -11.92 14.89
N VAL A 49 0.69 -10.60 14.71
CA VAL A 49 1.67 -9.98 13.81
C VAL A 49 2.89 -9.51 14.63
N SER A 50 4.00 -10.24 14.51
CA SER A 50 5.30 -9.79 15.05
C SER A 50 5.96 -8.78 14.11
N ALA A 51 6.86 -7.94 14.66
CA ALA A 51 7.69 -7.04 13.85
C ALA A 51 8.51 -7.81 12.80
N GLU A 52 8.93 -9.04 13.11
CA GLU A 52 9.65 -9.92 12.19
C GLU A 52 8.80 -10.30 10.97
N THR A 53 7.50 -10.59 11.15
CA THR A 53 6.59 -10.89 10.04
C THR A 53 6.43 -9.69 9.10
N ILE A 54 6.34 -8.48 9.64
CA ILE A 54 6.28 -7.24 8.85
C ILE A 54 7.59 -7.05 8.08
N GLN A 55 8.74 -7.22 8.74
CA GLN A 55 10.05 -7.09 8.10
C GLN A 55 10.23 -8.10 6.96
N ARG A 56 9.89 -9.37 7.18
CA ARG A 56 9.92 -10.41 6.15
C ARG A 56 9.03 -10.06 4.97
N TYR A 57 7.81 -9.56 5.21
CA TYR A 57 6.93 -9.09 4.13
C TYR A 57 7.59 -7.97 3.32
N VAL A 58 8.12 -6.94 3.97
CA VAL A 58 8.78 -5.80 3.29
C VAL A 58 10.01 -6.25 2.49
N GLN A 59 10.83 -7.16 3.03
CA GLN A 59 12.00 -7.70 2.34
C GLN A 59 11.61 -8.48 1.08
N ASN A 60 10.58 -9.33 1.18
CA ASN A 60 10.08 -10.12 0.06
C ASN A 60 9.40 -9.27 -1.03
N GLN A 61 8.97 -8.04 -0.73
CA GLN A 61 8.42 -7.11 -1.72
C GLN A 61 9.50 -6.46 -2.62
N LYS A 62 10.80 -6.63 -2.35
CA LYS A 62 11.90 -6.04 -3.15
C LYS A 62 12.25 -6.78 -4.44
N LEU A 63 11.60 -7.91 -4.77
CA LEU A 63 11.97 -8.81 -5.88
C LEU A 63 10.94 -8.87 -7.02
N VAL A 64 10.27 -7.76 -7.33
CA VAL A 64 9.44 -7.64 -8.54
C VAL A 64 9.70 -6.32 -9.25
#